data_AF-V5HH88-F1
#
_entry.id   AF-V5HH88-F1
#
_cell.length_a   1.000
_cell.length_b   1.000
_cell.length_c   1.000
_cell.angle_alpha   90.00
_cell.angle_beta   90.00
_cell.angle_gamma   90.00
#
_symmetry.space_group_name_H-M   'P 1'
#
loop_
_entity.id
_entity.type
_entity.pdbx_description
1 polymer ?
#
loop_
_entity_poly.entity_id
_entity_poly.type
_entity_poly.pdbx_seq_one_letter_code
_entity_poly.pdbx_strand_id
1 'polypeptide(L)'
;KVTALTCFPTRLRNLVQYARSADRRLDTVLHIGVGGSVLSEQLAKLSLSTFGNLRSLRYIYGMTESNGAICVPSRDVVCYSNVGWPCAMVEIKIVNPTSGEALKANEIG
;
A
#
# COMPACT_ATOMS: atom_id res chain seq x y z
N LYS A 1 12.05 -0.52 -19.39
CA LYS A 1 12.10 0.43 -18.25
C LYS A 1 10.94 0.09 -17.32
N VAL A 2 11.15 0.03 -16.01
CA VAL A 2 10.10 -0.35 -15.03
C VAL A 2 9.18 0.84 -14.79
N THR A 3 7.87 0.63 -14.89
CA THR A 3 6.83 1.66 -14.66
C THR A 3 6.00 1.44 -13.41
N ALA A 4 5.91 0.20 -12.95
CA ALA A 4 5.19 -0.18 -11.75
C ALA A 4 5.99 -1.23 -10.97
N LEU A 5 5.91 -1.18 -9.64
CA LEU A 5 6.44 -2.22 -8.77
C LEU A 5 5.52 -2.45 -7.58
N THR A 6 5.46 -3.69 -7.11
CA THR A 6 4.81 -4.09 -5.86
C THR A 6 5.88 -4.68 -4.96
N CYS A 7 5.93 -4.25 -3.69
CA CYS A 7 6.99 -4.69 -2.78
C CYS A 7 6.57 -4.61 -1.31
N PHE A 8 7.40 -5.20 -0.45
CA PHE A 8 7.26 -5.06 1.00
C PHE A 8 7.82 -3.71 1.50
N PRO A 9 7.35 -3.17 2.63
CA PRO A 9 7.88 -1.91 3.19
C PRO A 9 9.40 -1.88 3.35
N THR A 10 10.03 -3.00 3.73
CA THR A 10 11.50 -3.11 3.85
C THR A 10 12.20 -2.93 2.50
N ARG A 11 11.64 -3.49 1.42
CA ARG A 11 12.19 -3.34 0.07
C ARG A 11 12.01 -1.91 -0.47
N LEU A 12 10.88 -1.28 -0.18
CA LEU A 12 10.68 0.14 -0.51
C LEU A 12 11.70 1.03 0.20
N ARG A 13 11.97 0.79 1.48
CA ARG A 13 12.99 1.54 2.24
C ARG A 13 14.37 1.42 1.59
N ASN A 14 14.79 0.21 1.23
CA ASN A 14 16.07 -0.01 0.57
C ASN A 14 16.15 0.70 -0.79
N LEU A 15 15.06 0.66 -1.58
CA LEU A 15 15.00 1.33 -2.87
C LEU A 15 15.12 2.85 -2.75
N VAL A 16 14.40 3.43 -1.79
CA VAL A 16 14.48 4.85 -1.46
C VAL A 16 15.89 5.25 -1.04
N GLN A 17 16.51 4.48 -0.14
CA GLN A 17 17.88 4.74 0.32
C GLN A 17 18.88 4.70 -0.83
N TYR A 18 18.79 3.68 -1.69
CA TYR A 18 19.61 3.55 -2.88
C TYR A 18 19.43 4.72 -3.85
N ALA A 19 18.18 5.10 -4.15
CA ALA A 19 17.87 6.21 -5.05
C ALA A 19 18.50 7.51 -4.56
N ARG A 20 18.39 7.79 -3.25
CA ARG A 20 18.98 8.99 -2.64
C ARG A 20 20.51 8.95 -2.57
N SER A 21 21.11 7.82 -2.21
CA SER A 21 22.58 7.73 -2.08
C SER A 21 23.29 7.73 -3.44
N ALA A 22 22.64 7.24 -4.48
CA ALA A 22 23.19 7.18 -5.83
C ALA A 22 22.77 8.38 -6.72
N ASP A 23 22.06 9.37 -6.17
CA ASP A 23 21.45 10.49 -6.91
C ASP A 23 20.65 10.04 -8.14
N ARG A 24 19.89 8.94 -8.00
CA ARG A 24 19.07 8.34 -9.07
C ARG A 24 17.61 8.68 -8.88
N ARG A 25 17.03 9.37 -9.86
CA ARG A 25 15.62 9.79 -9.80
C ARG A 25 14.59 8.68 -10.06
N LEU A 26 14.97 7.65 -10.81
CA LEU A 26 14.08 6.56 -11.23
C LEU A 26 12.76 7.05 -11.87
N ASP A 27 12.84 8.09 -12.71
CA ASP A 27 11.70 8.84 -13.28
C ASP A 27 10.67 8.02 -14.05
N THR A 28 11.00 6.78 -14.41
CA THR A 28 10.09 5.87 -15.10
C THR A 28 9.12 5.18 -14.15
N VAL A 29 9.42 5.13 -12.85
CA VAL A 29 8.56 4.52 -11.84
C VAL A 29 7.39 5.46 -11.55
N LEU A 30 6.20 5.05 -12.00
CA LEU A 30 4.97 5.83 -11.86
C LEU A 30 4.06 5.25 -10.78
N HIS A 31 4.14 3.95 -10.50
CA HIS A 31 3.24 3.28 -9.56
C HIS A 31 3.99 2.40 -8.58
N ILE A 32 3.76 2.61 -7.29
CA ILE A 32 4.27 1.75 -6.22
C ILE A 32 3.07 1.17 -5.46
N GLY A 33 3.01 -0.16 -5.40
CA GLY A 33 2.17 -0.90 -4.45
C GLY A 33 3.02 -1.39 -3.28
N VAL A 34 2.50 -1.25 -2.06
CA VAL A 34 3.15 -1.73 -0.85
C VAL A 34 2.18 -2.59 -0.07
N GLY A 35 2.57 -3.78 0.34
CA GLY A 35 1.72 -4.66 1.14
C GLY A 35 2.52 -5.67 1.94
N GLY A 36 1.82 -6.61 2.59
CA GLY A 36 2.42 -7.69 3.38
C GLY A 36 3.01 -7.27 4.74
N SER A 37 2.99 -5.98 5.07
CA SER A 37 3.29 -5.44 6.40
C SER A 37 2.87 -3.97 6.47
N VAL A 38 3.02 -3.33 7.63
CA VAL A 38 2.63 -1.94 7.86
C VAL A 38 3.51 -0.98 7.05
N LEU A 39 2.88 -0.15 6.22
CA LEU A 39 3.53 1.01 5.60
C LEU A 39 3.44 2.20 6.56
N SER A 40 4.59 2.65 7.09
CA SER A 40 4.60 3.85 7.93
C SER A 40 4.42 5.12 7.10
N GLU A 41 3.74 6.11 7.67
CA GLU A 41 3.58 7.43 7.06
C GLU A 41 4.93 8.08 6.70
N GLN A 42 5.93 7.92 7.58
CA GLN A 42 7.28 8.43 7.33
C GLN A 42 7.90 7.81 6.07
N LEU A 43 7.78 6.49 5.88
CA LEU A 43 8.30 5.83 4.69
C LEU A 43 7.52 6.27 3.44
N ALA A 44 6.20 6.40 3.55
CA ALA A 44 5.36 6.87 2.44
C ALA A 44 5.75 8.27 1.97
N LYS A 45 5.82 9.24 2.90
CA LYS A 45 6.28 10.62 2.61
C LYS A 45 7.68 10.64 2.03
N LEU A 46 8.59 9.83 2.60
CA LEU A 46 9.95 9.71 2.10
C LEU A 46 9.99 9.18 0.66
N SER A 47 9.19 8.16 0.33
CA SER A 47 9.07 7.64 -1.04
C SER A 47 8.53 8.67 -2.01
N LEU A 48 7.48 9.42 -1.65
CA LEU A 48 6.93 10.50 -2.47
C LEU A 48 7.95 11.60 -2.75
N SER A 49 8.73 11.99 -1.75
CA SER A 49 9.80 12.98 -1.92
C SER A 49 11.00 12.47 -2.75
N THR A 50 11.20 11.15 -2.80
CA THR A 50 12.33 10.54 -3.51
C THR A 50 12.01 10.30 -4.99
N PHE A 51 10.76 9.93 -5.30
CA PHE A 51 10.32 9.58 -6.64
C PHE A 51 9.32 10.63 -7.15
N GLY A 52 9.83 11.68 -7.80
CA GLY A 52 9.04 12.86 -8.18
C GLY A 52 7.91 12.61 -9.19
N ASN A 53 7.95 11.51 -9.95
CA ASN A 53 6.97 11.19 -10.99
C ASN A 53 5.90 10.18 -10.55
N LEU A 54 5.81 9.86 -9.25
CA LEU A 54 4.81 8.90 -8.78
C LEU A 54 3.39 9.43 -9.00
N ARG A 55 2.64 8.67 -9.78
CA ARG A 55 1.18 8.79 -9.91
C ARG A 55 0.45 7.95 -8.87
N SER A 56 1.13 6.96 -8.30
CA SER A 56 0.51 6.10 -7.28
C SER A 56 1.49 5.64 -6.22
N LEU A 57 1.06 5.74 -4.97
CA LEU A 57 1.63 5.04 -3.83
C LEU A 57 0.46 4.42 -3.07
N ARG A 58 0.32 3.09 -3.17
CA ARG A 58 -0.89 2.38 -2.73
C ARG A 58 -0.55 1.37 -1.65
N TYR A 59 -1.19 1.49 -0.49
CA TYR A 59 -1.11 0.52 0.58
C TYR A 59 -2.13 -0.60 0.35
N ILE A 60 -1.66 -1.83 0.23
CA ILE A 60 -2.42 -3.01 -0.19
C ILE A 60 -2.53 -3.96 1.00
N TYR A 61 -3.74 -4.43 1.26
CA TYR A 61 -4.00 -5.44 2.29
C TYR A 61 -4.24 -6.81 1.67
N GLY A 62 -3.67 -7.84 2.29
CA GLY A 62 -3.82 -9.24 1.89
C GLY A 62 -2.98 -10.14 2.79
N MET A 63 -3.32 -11.42 2.81
CA MET A 63 -2.64 -12.46 3.58
C MET A 63 -2.31 -13.64 2.67
N THR A 64 -1.46 -14.55 3.13
CA THR A 64 -1.15 -15.77 2.35
C THR A 64 -2.41 -16.62 2.19
N GLU A 65 -3.22 -16.71 3.25
CA GLU A 65 -4.47 -17.48 3.35
C GLU A 65 -5.57 -16.93 2.44
N SER A 66 -5.51 -15.65 2.05
CA SER A 66 -6.46 -15.04 1.11
C SER A 66 -6.06 -15.19 -0.35
N ASN A 67 -4.95 -15.86 -0.65
CA ASN A 67 -4.42 -16.08 -2.00
C ASN A 67 -4.32 -14.78 -2.83
N GLY A 68 -3.80 -13.71 -2.22
CA GLY A 68 -3.61 -12.42 -2.90
C GLY A 68 -4.16 -11.24 -2.12
N ALA A 69 -4.38 -10.14 -2.84
CA ALA A 69 -4.85 -8.88 -2.25
C ALA A 69 -6.35 -8.95 -1.96
N ILE A 70 -6.72 -8.55 -0.74
CA ILE A 70 -8.10 -8.42 -0.27
C ILE A 70 -8.61 -7.00 -0.55
N CYS A 71 -7.82 -5.97 -0.20
CA CYS A 71 -8.15 -4.57 -0.44
C CYS A 71 -7.04 -3.87 -1.21
N VAL A 72 -7.43 -3.07 -2.21
CA VAL A 72 -6.51 -2.33 -3.07
C VAL A 72 -7.07 -0.92 -3.34
N PRO A 73 -6.30 0.16 -3.11
CA PRO A 73 -6.66 1.48 -3.60
C PRO A 73 -6.68 1.54 -5.13
N SER A 74 -7.53 2.40 -5.69
CA SER A 74 -7.60 2.66 -7.13
C SER A 74 -6.22 2.98 -7.73
N ARG A 75 -6.05 2.76 -9.03
CA ARG A 75 -4.85 3.22 -9.73
C ARG A 75 -4.84 4.76 -9.78
N ASP A 76 -3.66 5.35 -9.95
CA ASP A 76 -3.47 6.80 -10.14
C ASP A 76 -3.87 7.66 -8.93
N VAL A 77 -3.81 7.07 -7.73
CA VAL A 77 -3.98 7.79 -6.46
C VAL A 77 -2.82 7.53 -5.51
N VAL A 78 -2.53 8.52 -4.67
CA VAL A 78 -1.66 8.38 -3.50
C VAL A 78 -2.56 8.06 -2.31
N CYS A 79 -2.49 6.81 -1.84
CA CYS A 79 -3.33 6.30 -0.76
C CYS A 79 -2.49 5.37 0.12
N TYR A 80 -1.99 5.91 1.22
CA TYR A 80 -1.17 5.21 2.20
C TYR A 80 -1.72 5.31 3.64
N SER A 81 -2.86 5.97 3.83
CA SER A 81 -3.57 6.07 5.11
C SER A 81 -4.66 5.02 5.28
N ASN A 82 -5.08 4.36 4.19
CA ASN A 82 -6.01 3.25 4.20
C ASN A 82 -5.64 2.25 3.08
N VAL A 83 -6.38 1.14 3.02
CA VAL A 83 -6.10 0.01 2.11
C VAL A 83 -7.04 -0.04 0.91
N GLY A 84 -7.86 0.99 0.72
CA GLY A 84 -8.81 1.10 -0.39
C GLY A 84 -10.02 0.20 -0.23
N TRP A 85 -10.47 -0.34 -1.36
CA TRP A 85 -11.73 -1.08 -1.47
C TRP A 85 -11.48 -2.58 -1.59
N PRO A 86 -12.45 -3.43 -1.18
CA PRO A 86 -12.40 -4.86 -1.46
C PRO A 86 -12.22 -5.13 -2.96
N CYS A 87 -11.40 -6.14 -3.28
CA CYS A 87 -11.27 -6.63 -4.65
C CYS A 87 -12.59 -7.22 -5.16
N ALA A 88 -12.67 -7.42 -6.48
CA ALA A 88 -13.81 -8.13 -7.08
C ALA A 88 -13.98 -9.50 -6.42
N MET A 89 -15.23 -9.89 -6.16
CA MET A 89 -15.59 -11.15 -5.49
C MET A 89 -15.12 -11.27 -4.03
N VAL A 90 -14.74 -10.17 -3.38
CA VAL A 90 -14.40 -10.13 -1.95
C VAL A 90 -15.47 -9.37 -1.18
N GLU A 91 -15.99 -10.00 -0.12
CA GLU A 91 -16.88 -9.37 0.85
C GLU A 91 -16.16 -9.25 2.20
N ILE A 92 -16.29 -8.09 2.85
CA ILE A 92 -15.62 -7.80 4.12
C ILE A 92 -16.64 -7.24 5.10
N LYS A 93 -16.59 -7.72 6.34
CA LYS A 93 -17.24 -7.10 7.49
C LYS A 93 -16.23 -6.96 8.63
N ILE A 94 -16.42 -5.94 9.46
CA ILE A 94 -15.72 -5.81 10.74
C ILE A 94 -16.67 -6.33 11.82
N VAL A 95 -16.15 -7.08 12.78
CA VAL A 95 -16.95 -7.73 13.85
C VAL A 95 -16.42 -7.36 15.21
N ASN A 96 -17.30 -7.31 16.21
CA ASN A 96 -16.89 -7.23 17.61
C ASN A 96 -16.15 -8.53 18.00
N PRO A 97 -14.94 -8.46 18.59
CA PRO A 97 -14.13 -9.65 18.85
C PRO A 97 -14.68 -10.53 19.98
N THR A 98 -15.58 -10.00 20.83
CA THR A 98 -16.22 -10.74 21.92
C THR A 98 -17.58 -11.32 21.50
N SER A 99 -18.43 -10.54 20.81
CA SER A 99 -19.78 -10.99 20.45
C SER A 99 -19.90 -11.60 19.05
N GLY A 100 -18.95 -11.33 18.14
CA GLY A 100 -19.01 -11.77 16.74
C GLY A 100 -20.00 -11.01 15.86
N GLU A 101 -20.75 -10.06 16.44
CA GLU A 101 -21.74 -9.24 15.74
C GLU A 101 -21.06 -8.27 14.76
N ALA A 102 -21.72 -8.02 13.64
CA ALA A 102 -21.24 -7.07 12.64
C ALA A 102 -21.30 -5.63 13.17
N LEU A 103 -20.20 -4.90 13.02
CA LEU A 103 -20.08 -3.52 13.45
C LEU A 103 -20.59 -2.52 12.39
N LYS A 104 -20.92 -1.31 12.83
CA LYS A 104 -21.32 -0.19 11.97
C LYS A 104 -20.10 0.53 11.40
N ALA A 105 -20.35 1.42 10.46
CA ALA A 105 -19.31 2.26 9.87
C ALA A 105 -18.54 3.04 10.95
N ASN A 106 -17.20 3.03 10.84
CA ASN A 106 -16.25 3.69 11.73
C ASN A 106 -16.13 3.11 13.15
N GLU A 107 -16.77 1.97 13.45
CA GLU A 107 -16.51 1.22 14.68
C GLU A 107 -15.28 0.32 14.52
N ILE A 108 -14.53 0.13 15.61
CA ILE A 108 -13.30 -0.67 15.64
C ILE A 108 -13.64 -2.06 16.20
N GLY A 109 -13.18 -3.10 15.51
CA GLY A 109 -13.30 -4.50 15.92
C GLY A 109 -11.95 -5.14 16.24
#